data_AF-A0A8J6U8S0-F1
#
_entry.id   AF-A0A8J6U8S0-F1
#
_cell.length_a   1.000
_cell.length_b   1.000
_cell.length_c   1.000
_cell.angle_alpha   90.00
_cell.angle_beta   90.00
_cell.angle_gamma   90.00
#
_symmetry.space_group_name_H-M   'P 1'
#
loop_
_entity.id
_entity.type
_entity.pdbx_description
1 polymer ?
#
loop_
_entity_poly.entity_id
_entity_poly.type
_entity_poly.pdbx_seq_one_letter_code
_entity_poly.pdbx_strand_id
1 'polypeptide(L)' 'MNGKQLYNFYISKRNFTGGTEDTYAQYLTTLYFHVSYQLFPLLEKADELSKKLHIIEHDDDFYHDSYSTNDILFI' A
#
# COMPACT_ATOMS: atom_id res chain seq x y z
N MET A 1 -9.24 12.27 2.64
CA MET A 1 -8.45 12.44 3.89
C MET A 1 -7.01 12.72 3.49
N ASN A 2 -6.13 13.27 4.34
CA ASN A 2 -4.70 13.33 3.97
C ASN A 2 -4.05 11.93 4.03
N GLY A 3 -2.89 11.74 3.43
CA GLY A 3 -2.26 10.44 3.21
C GLY A 3 -1.89 9.73 4.49
N LYS A 4 -1.48 10.48 5.53
CA LYS A 4 -1.24 9.93 6.86
C LYS A 4 -2.53 9.48 7.54
N GLN A 5 -3.62 10.25 7.39
CA GLN A 5 -4.95 9.87 7.90
C GLN A 5 -5.49 8.64 7.17
N LEU A 6 -5.35 8.58 5.85
CA LEU A 6 -5.72 7.43 5.01
C LEU A 6 -4.94 6.19 5.44
N TYR A 7 -3.62 6.30 5.58
CA TYR A 7 -2.77 5.22 6.06
C TYR A 7 -3.30 4.71 7.41
N ASN A 8 -3.39 5.57 8.43
CA ASN A 8 -3.87 5.21 9.76
C ASN A 8 -5.28 4.57 9.74
N PHE A 9 -6.18 5.09 8.91
CA PHE A 9 -7.52 4.52 8.72
C PHE A 9 -7.42 3.07 8.24
N TYR A 10 -6.63 2.79 7.20
CA TYR A 10 -6.47 1.42 6.71
C TYR A 10 -5.75 0.52 7.71
N ILE A 11 -4.66 0.96 8.35
CA ILE A 11 -3.93 0.07 9.27
C ILE A 11 -4.78 -0.28 10.51
N SER A 12 -5.71 0.60 10.91
CA SER A 12 -6.66 0.32 11.99
C SER A 12 -7.60 -0.86 11.69
N LYS A 13 -7.67 -1.33 10.43
CA LYS A 13 -8.44 -2.50 10.01
C LYS A 13 -7.69 -3.82 10.21
N ARG A 14 -6.42 -3.80 10.64
CA ARG A 14 -5.69 -5.02 10.98
C ARG A 14 -6.41 -5.78 12.09
N ASN A 15 -6.79 -7.01 11.80
CA ASN A 15 -7.49 -7.90 12.73
C ASN A 15 -7.04 -9.37 12.63
N PHE A 16 -6.02 -9.67 11.81
CA PHE A 16 -5.41 -10.99 11.64
C PHE A 16 -6.37 -12.08 11.14
N THR A 17 -7.48 -11.69 10.51
CA THR A 17 -8.44 -12.64 9.93
C THR A 17 -8.09 -13.05 8.51
N GLY A 18 -7.22 -12.31 7.82
CA GLY A 18 -6.96 -12.50 6.38
C GLY A 18 -8.11 -12.01 5.49
N GLY A 19 -9.09 -11.28 6.03
CA GLY A 19 -10.14 -10.63 5.24
C GLY A 19 -9.59 -9.48 4.39
N THR A 20 -10.38 -9.01 3.41
CA THR A 20 -9.95 -8.00 2.42
C THR A 20 -9.39 -6.71 3.02
N GLU A 21 -9.97 -6.21 4.11
CA GLU A 21 -9.46 -5.01 4.78
C GLU A 21 -8.17 -5.28 5.57
N ASP A 22 -8.06 -6.45 6.20
CA ASP A 22 -6.87 -6.87 6.96
C ASP A 22 -5.68 -7.14 6.04
N THR A 23 -5.91 -7.81 4.90
CA THR A 23 -4.87 -8.06 3.90
C THR A 23 -4.40 -6.77 3.24
N TYR A 24 -5.31 -5.85 2.92
CA TYR A 24 -4.93 -4.55 2.39
C TYR A 24 -4.15 -3.72 3.42
N ALA A 25 -4.57 -3.74 4.68
CA ALA A 25 -3.86 -3.10 5.76
C ALA A 25 -2.46 -3.70 5.97
N GLN A 26 -2.30 -5.02 5.85
CA GLN A 26 -1.00 -5.68 5.85
C GLN A 26 -0.11 -5.22 4.71
N TYR A 27 -0.70 -5.21 3.52
CA TYR A 27 -0.04 -4.81 2.30
C TYR A 27 0.48 -3.37 2.37
N LEU A 28 -0.32 -2.43 2.89
CA LEU A 28 0.11 -1.05 3.11
C LEU A 28 1.23 -0.94 4.14
N THR A 29 1.22 -1.76 5.20
CA THR A 29 2.35 -1.82 6.15
C THR A 29 3.63 -2.27 5.44
N THR A 30 3.57 -3.30 4.59
CA THR A 30 4.72 -3.73 3.78
C THR A 30 5.22 -2.61 2.90
N LEU A 31 4.35 -1.95 2.14
CA LEU A 31 4.73 -0.81 1.30
C LEU A 31 5.39 0.31 2.11
N TYR A 32 4.86 0.64 3.28
CA TYR A 32 5.45 1.66 4.14
C TYR A 32 6.88 1.31 4.58
N PHE A 33 7.20 0.03 4.81
CA PHE A 33 8.57 -0.38 5.11
C PHE A 33 9.54 -0.14 3.94
N HIS A 34 9.06 -0.24 2.70
CA HIS A 34 9.90 -0.06 1.51
C HIS A 34 10.00 1.40 1.05
N VAL A 35 8.87 2.13 0.99
CA VAL A 35 8.83 3.50 0.44
C VAL A 35 8.58 4.59 1.49
N SER A 36 8.42 4.22 2.77
CA SER A 36 8.28 5.14 3.90
C SER A 36 7.21 6.22 3.65
N TYR A 37 7.53 7.49 3.95
CA TYR A 37 6.61 8.62 3.82
C TYR A 37 6.19 8.92 2.37
N GLN A 38 6.89 8.37 1.36
CA GLN A 38 6.49 8.52 -0.04
C GLN A 38 5.17 7.79 -0.34
N LEU A 39 4.74 6.87 0.53
CA LEU A 39 3.45 6.19 0.44
C LEU A 39 2.26 7.15 0.58
N PHE A 40 2.38 8.21 1.39
CA PHE A 40 1.26 9.10 1.70
C PHE A 40 0.68 9.84 0.49
N PRO A 41 1.47 10.54 -0.34
CA PRO A 41 0.92 11.17 -1.55
C PRO A 41 0.38 10.14 -2.55
N LEU A 42 0.90 8.90 -2.57
CA LEU A 42 0.35 7.83 -3.39
C LEU A 42 -1.04 7.40 -2.89
N LEU A 43 -1.22 7.26 -1.57
CA LEU A 43 -2.53 6.96 -0.98
C LEU A 43 -3.55 8.07 -1.22
N GLU A 44 -3.15 9.34 -1.12
CA GLU A 44 -4.02 10.48 -1.44
C GLU A 44 -4.49 10.41 -2.90
N LYS A 45 -3.54 10.20 -3.83
CA LYS A 45 -3.87 10.08 -5.25
C LYS A 45 -4.75 8.87 -5.55
N ALA A 46 -4.53 7.74 -4.87
CA ALA A 46 -5.39 6.57 -5.00
C ALA A 46 -6.83 6.86 -4.53
N ASP A 47 -6.99 7.52 -3.37
CA ASP A 47 -8.28 7.94 -2.81
C ASP A 47 -9.01 8.90 -3.76
N GLU A 48 -8.32 9.90 -4.31
CA GLU A 48 -8.86 10.83 -5.32
C GLU A 48 -9.36 10.11 -6.57
N LEU A 49 -8.67 9.05 -6.99
CA LEU A 49 -9.04 8.24 -8.14
C LEU A 49 -10.06 7.15 -7.81
N SER A 50 -10.48 7.01 -6.54
CA SER A 50 -11.30 5.88 -6.05
C SER A 50 -10.67 4.52 -6.34
N LYS A 51 -9.34 4.44 -6.22
CA LYS A 51 -8.49 3.28 -6.53
C LYS A 51 -7.71 2.81 -5.31
N LYS A 52 -7.07 1.64 -5.42
CA LYS A 52 -6.11 1.11 -4.44
C LYS A 52 -4.70 1.08 -4.99
N LEU A 53 -3.72 1.02 -4.09
CA LEU A 53 -2.34 0.77 -4.46
C LEU A 53 -2.12 -0.72 -4.71
N HIS A 54 -1.28 -1.02 -5.70
CA HIS A 54 -0.85 -2.38 -6.03
C HIS A 54 0.59 -2.35 -6.53
N ILE A 55 1.33 -3.44 -6.35
CA ILE A 55 2.72 -3.58 -6.80
C ILE A 55 2.67 -4.16 -8.21
N ILE A 56 3.54 -3.69 -9.09
CA ILE A 56 3.78 -4.32 -10.38
C ILE A 56 4.44 -5.67 -10.12
N GLU A 57 3.77 -6.76 -10.47
CA GLU A 57 4.35 -8.10 -10.39
C GLU A 57 5.41 -8.27 -11.49
N HIS A 58 6.62 -8.66 -11.10
CA HIS A 58 7.71 -9.02 -12.00
C HIS A 58 8.00 -10.52 -11.93
N ASP A 59 8.41 -11.11 -13.06
CA ASP A 59 8.70 -12.55 -13.17
C ASP A 59 9.82 -13.01 -12.20
N ASP A 60 10.64 -12.09 -11.69
CA ASP A 60 11.75 -12.32 -10.75
C ASP A 60 11.48 -11.83 -9.31
N ASP A 61 10.22 -11.53 -8.96
CA ASP A 61 9.83 -10.97 -7.65
C ASP A 61 10.28 -11.83 -6.45
N PHE A 62 10.56 -13.11 -6.65
CA PHE A 62 11.08 -13.99 -5.60
C PHE A 62 12.42 -13.50 -5.01
N TYR A 63 13.17 -12.69 -5.75
CA TYR A 63 14.44 -12.09 -5.31
C TYR A 63 14.36 -10.58 -5.06
N HIS A 64 13.17 -9.98 -5.15
CA HIS A 64 12.98 -8.55 -4.94
C HIS A 64 12.82 -8.22 -3.45
N ASP A 65 13.95 -7.93 -2.80
CA ASP A 65 13.99 -7.56 -1.38
C ASP A 65 13.58 -6.10 -1.12
N SER A 66 13.35 -5.29 -2.16
CA SER A 66 12.97 -3.88 -2.01
C SER A 66 12.06 -3.37 -3.11
N TYR A 67 10.99 -2.67 -2.73
CA TYR A 67 10.12 -1.95 -3.66
C TYR A 67 10.40 -0.44 -3.64
N SER A 68 10.24 0.21 -4.79
CA SER A 68 10.28 1.66 -4.96
C SER A 68 8.89 2.20 -5.30
N THR A 69 8.76 3.53 -5.37
CA THR A 69 7.50 4.16 -5.79
C THR A 69 7.16 3.95 -7.26
N ASN A 70 8.15 3.59 -8.10
CA ASN A 70 7.92 3.28 -9.51
C ASN A 70 7.25 1.92 -9.70
N ASP A 71 7.34 1.05 -8.69
CA ASP A 71 6.80 -0.31 -8.71
C ASP A 71 5.35 -0.32 -8.21
N ILE A 72 4.74 0.85 -7.98
CA ILE A 72 3.39 1.01 -7.44
C ILE A 72 2.46 1.59 -8.50
N LEU A 73 1.33 0.93 -8.75
CA LEU A 73 0.26 1.37 -9.63
C LEU A 73 -1.08 1.54 -8.89
N PHE A 74 -2.04 2.20 -9.57
CA PHE A 74 -3.40 2.43 -9.06
C PHE A 74 -4.40 1.50 -9.75
N ILE A 75 -5.01 0.58 -9.02
CA ILE A 75 -6.08 -0.32 -9.49
C ILE A 75 -7.47 0.18 -9.11
#